data_AF-A0A524L3A4-F1
#
_entry.id   AF-A0A524L3A4-F1
#
_cell.length_a   1.000
_cell.length_b   1.000
_cell.length_c   1.000
_cell.angle_alpha   90.00
_cell.angle_beta   90.00
_cell.angle_gamma   90.00
#
_symmetry.space_group_name_H-M   'P 1'
#
loop_
_entity.id
_entity.type
_entity.pdbx_description
1 polymer ?
#
loop_
_entity_poly.entity_id
_entity_poly.type
_entity_poly.pdbx_seq_one_letter_code
_entity_poly.pdbx_strand_id
1 'polypeptide(L)'
;MEFLDRLGKKILNFLQIVGEMLTLLGQTLVSFREAPRNMQSIFSQMAIIGYETLPIASVMGFFVGMVLALQTGSELAKYGTQDIIGAIVGLSMVRELGPVMTSFLVAGRVGSAIAAELGVMTVYEEIDALKTLDIDP
;
A
#
# COMPACT_ATOMS: atom_id res chain seq x y z
N MET A 1 29.95 27.11 -7.26
CA MET A 1 29.35 26.64 -8.53
C MET A 1 29.04 25.14 -8.49
N GLU A 2 29.96 24.25 -8.09
CA GLU A 2 29.73 22.80 -8.08
C GLU A 2 28.57 22.32 -7.20
N PHE A 3 28.33 22.97 -6.06
CA PHE A 3 27.23 22.62 -5.16
C PHE A 3 25.85 22.85 -5.81
N LEU A 4 25.70 23.96 -6.55
CA LEU A 4 24.47 24.29 -7.26
C LEU A 4 24.22 23.33 -8.43
N ASP A 5 25.26 22.93 -9.16
CA ASP A 5 25.16 21.95 -10.24
C ASP A 5 24.75 20.55 -9.74
N ARG A 6 25.35 20.08 -8.63
CA ARG A 6 24.95 18.80 -8.00
C ARG A 6 23.52 18.82 -7.49
N LEU A 7 23.10 19.93 -6.89
CA LEU A 7 21.74 20.09 -6.40
C LEU A 7 20.74 20.13 -7.56
N GLY A 8 21.05 20.88 -8.62
CA GLY A 8 20.24 20.94 -9.84
C GLY A 8 20.05 19.56 -10.48
N LYS A 9 21.13 18.78 -10.64
CA LYS A 9 21.09 17.42 -11.17
C LYS A 9 20.21 16.47 -10.32
N LYS A 10 20.31 16.53 -9.00
CA LYS A 10 19.47 15.71 -8.11
C LYS A 10 17.99 16.06 -8.24
N ILE A 11 17.68 17.35 -8.29
CA ILE A 11 16.29 17.83 -8.42
C ILE A 11 15.72 17.40 -9.78
N LEU A 12 16.47 17.59 -10.87
CA LEU A 12 16.03 17.20 -12.21
C LEU A 12 15.81 15.68 -12.31
N ASN A 13 16.74 14.87 -11.77
CA ASN A 13 16.56 13.42 -11.74
C ASN A 13 15.33 13.01 -10.92
N PHE A 14 15.08 13.66 -9.78
CA PHE A 14 13.89 13.39 -8.97
C PHE A 14 12.60 13.74 -9.72
N LEU A 15 12.55 14.91 -10.36
CA LEU A 15 11.39 15.31 -11.17
C LEU A 15 11.17 14.35 -12.36
N GLN A 16 12.24 13.90 -12.99
CA GLN A 16 12.16 12.94 -14.09
C GLN A 16 11.56 11.61 -13.62
N ILE A 17 12.05 11.06 -12.52
CA ILE A 17 11.55 9.80 -11.94
C ILE A 17 10.06 9.92 -11.57
N VAL A 18 9.66 11.04 -10.97
CA VAL A 18 8.25 11.30 -10.65
C VAL A 18 7.41 11.42 -11.94
N GLY A 19 7.93 12.08 -12.97
CA GLY A 19 7.27 12.22 -14.26
C GLY A 19 7.05 10.87 -14.97
N GLU A 20 8.06 10.00 -14.94
CA GLU A 20 7.98 8.64 -15.48
C GLU A 20 6.93 7.81 -14.73
N MET A 21 6.92 7.85 -13.39
CA MET A 21 5.89 7.20 -12.56
C MET A 21 4.47 7.69 -12.86
N LEU A 22 4.28 9.00 -13.00
CA LEU A 22 2.97 9.59 -13.32
C LEU A 22 2.51 9.22 -14.74
N THR A 23 3.45 9.13 -15.68
CA THR A 23 3.14 8.72 -17.06
C THR A 23 2.70 7.26 -17.09
N LEU A 24 3.41 6.37 -16.40
CA LEU A 24 3.02 4.97 -16.25
C LEU A 24 1.63 4.83 -15.62
N LEU A 25 1.39 5.55 -14.51
CA LEU A 25 0.07 5.58 -13.87
C LEU A 25 -1.03 6.03 -14.84
N GLY A 26 -0.77 7.09 -15.62
CA GLY A 26 -1.70 7.59 -16.63
C GLY A 26 -2.01 6.56 -17.71
N GLN A 27 -1.00 5.84 -18.21
CA GLN A 27 -1.16 4.76 -19.18
C GLN A 27 -2.00 3.62 -18.59
N THR A 28 -1.69 3.15 -17.38
CA THR A 28 -2.45 2.09 -16.70
C THR A 28 -3.92 2.47 -16.50
N LEU A 29 -4.21 3.73 -16.17
CA LEU A 29 -5.60 4.21 -16.02
C LEU A 29 -6.36 4.21 -17.36
N VAL A 30 -5.68 4.48 -18.49
CA VAL A 30 -6.30 4.39 -19.82
C VAL A 30 -6.54 2.93 -20.21
N SER A 31 -5.57 2.04 -19.96
CA SER A 31 -5.66 0.60 -20.23
C SER A 31 -6.72 -0.10 -19.36
N PHE A 32 -7.20 0.54 -18.29
CA PHE A 32 -8.34 0.07 -17.49
C PHE A 32 -9.62 -0.15 -18.33
N ARG A 33 -9.74 0.45 -19.52
CA ARG A 33 -10.85 0.15 -20.44
C ARG A 33 -10.89 -1.31 -20.89
N GLU A 34 -9.75 -1.99 -20.89
CA GLU A 34 -9.63 -3.41 -21.23
C GLU A 34 -9.81 -4.34 -20.02
N ALA A 35 -9.97 -3.78 -18.81
CA ALA A 35 -10.18 -4.54 -17.57
C ALA A 35 -11.29 -5.59 -17.65
N PRO A 36 -12.44 -5.39 -18.33
CA PRO A 36 -13.47 -6.42 -18.45
C PRO A 36 -12.97 -7.73 -19.07
N ARG A 37 -11.98 -7.66 -19.97
CA ARG A 37 -11.40 -8.84 -20.62
C ARG A 37 -10.55 -9.67 -19.67
N ASN A 38 -9.95 -9.03 -18.66
CA ASN A 38 -9.01 -9.62 -17.72
C ASN A 38 -9.55 -9.73 -16.29
N MET A 39 -10.89 -9.72 -16.13
CA MET A 39 -11.54 -9.74 -14.81
C MET A 39 -11.06 -10.88 -13.92
N GLN A 40 -10.86 -12.08 -14.50
CA GLN A 40 -10.37 -13.23 -13.75
C GLN A 40 -9.00 -12.97 -13.11
N SER A 41 -8.07 -12.38 -13.86
CA SER A 41 -6.74 -12.01 -13.34
C SER A 41 -6.83 -10.92 -12.27
N ILE A 42 -7.71 -9.93 -12.45
CA ILE A 42 -7.93 -8.86 -11.47
C ILE A 42 -8.48 -9.44 -10.17
N PHE A 43 -9.49 -10.33 -10.22
CA PHE A 43 -10.01 -11.00 -9.04
C PHE A 43 -8.98 -11.90 -8.37
N SER A 44 -8.16 -12.61 -9.15
CA SER A 44 -7.05 -13.41 -8.60
C SER A 44 -6.07 -12.52 -7.84
N GLN A 45 -5.66 -11.39 -8.41
CA GLN A 45 -4.74 -10.46 -7.77
C GLN A 45 -5.36 -9.80 -6.52
N MET A 46 -6.63 -9.39 -6.57
CA MET A 46 -7.33 -8.88 -5.39
C MET A 46 -7.41 -9.94 -4.26
N ALA A 47 -7.66 -11.20 -4.61
CA ALA A 47 -7.71 -12.29 -3.66
C ALA A 47 -6.34 -12.54 -3.02
N ILE A 48 -5.26 -12.58 -3.82
CA ILE A 48 -3.89 -12.72 -3.33
C ILE A 48 -3.57 -11.56 -2.38
N ILE A 49 -3.69 -10.32 -2.83
CA ILE A 49 -3.40 -9.11 -2.04
C ILE A 49 -4.18 -9.08 -0.72
N GLY A 50 -5.49 -9.37 -0.77
CA GLY A 50 -6.36 -9.35 0.39
C GLY A 50 -6.10 -10.49 1.37
N TYR A 51 -6.15 -11.73 0.90
CA TYR A 51 -5.97 -12.92 1.73
C TYR A 51 -4.59 -12.94 2.39
N GLU A 52 -3.56 -12.58 1.64
CA GLU A 52 -2.21 -12.54 2.16
C GLU A 52 -2.03 -11.51 3.28
N THR A 53 -2.65 -10.34 3.14
CA THR A 53 -2.51 -9.24 4.11
C THR A 53 -3.32 -9.47 5.39
N LEU A 54 -4.41 -10.24 5.31
CA LEU A 54 -5.39 -10.41 6.39
C LEU A 54 -4.80 -10.99 7.70
N PRO A 55 -3.93 -12.01 7.70
CA PRO A 55 -3.32 -12.53 8.93
C PRO A 55 -2.50 -11.47 9.68
N ILE A 56 -1.68 -10.71 8.97
CA ILE A 56 -0.81 -9.69 9.58
C ILE A 56 -1.66 -8.54 10.10
N ALA A 57 -2.67 -8.11 9.35
CA ALA A 57 -3.62 -7.09 9.78
C ALA A 57 -4.39 -7.49 11.03
N SER A 58 -4.79 -8.76 11.13
CA SER A 58 -5.55 -9.30 12.28
C SER A 58 -4.71 -9.32 13.55
N VAL A 59 -3.47 -9.82 13.46
CA VAL A 59 -2.53 -9.85 14.59
C VAL A 59 -2.22 -8.43 15.07
N MET A 60 -1.95 -7.52 14.14
CA MET A 60 -1.71 -6.11 14.43
C MET A 60 -2.93 -5.46 15.11
N GLY A 61 -4.13 -5.64 14.54
CA GLY A 61 -5.36 -5.08 15.10
C GLY A 61 -5.66 -5.60 16.52
N PHE A 62 -5.38 -6.88 16.78
CA PHE A 62 -5.51 -7.48 18.10
C PHE A 62 -4.56 -6.83 19.12
N PHE A 63 -3.26 -6.74 18.82
CA PHE A 63 -2.29 -6.15 19.75
C PHE A 63 -2.52 -4.64 19.95
N VAL A 64 -2.78 -3.89 18.88
CA VAL A 64 -3.08 -2.46 18.98
C VAL A 64 -4.35 -2.23 19.80
N GLY A 65 -5.40 -3.02 19.55
CA GLY A 65 -6.65 -2.95 20.32
C GLY A 65 -6.44 -3.22 21.81
N MET A 66 -5.63 -4.23 22.17
CA MET A 66 -5.30 -4.51 23.56
C MET A 66 -4.55 -3.34 24.23
N VAL A 67 -3.56 -2.77 23.54
CA VAL A 67 -2.79 -1.62 24.06
C VAL A 67 -3.70 -0.43 24.31
N LEU A 68 -4.60 -0.11 23.37
CA LEU A 68 -5.56 0.98 23.53
C LEU A 68 -6.54 0.72 24.66
N ALA A 69 -7.09 -0.48 24.77
CA ALA A 69 -7.99 -0.83 25.85
C ALA A 69 -7.33 -0.66 27.22
N LEU A 70 -6.08 -1.08 27.37
CA LEU A 70 -5.31 -0.91 28.60
C LEU A 70 -5.02 0.56 28.90
N GLN A 71 -4.58 1.32 27.89
CA GLN A 71 -4.24 2.74 28.04
C GLN A 71 -5.48 3.58 28.35
N THR A 72 -6.54 3.46 27.53
CA THR A 72 -7.81 4.15 27.73
C THR A 72 -8.48 3.74 29.05
N GLY A 73 -8.43 2.46 29.41
CA GLY A 73 -9.00 1.96 30.65
C GLY A 73 -8.30 2.49 31.91
N SER A 74 -6.97 2.60 31.87
CA SER A 74 -6.19 3.18 32.99
C SER A 74 -6.38 4.69 33.12
N GLU A 75 -6.60 5.40 32.02
CA GLU A 75 -6.95 6.83 32.05
C GLU A 75 -8.37 7.06 32.59
N LEU A 76 -9.37 6.33 32.09
CA LEU A 76 -10.77 6.47 32.51
C LEU A 76 -11.01 6.01 33.96
N ALA A 77 -10.18 5.09 34.48
CA ALA A 77 -10.22 4.69 35.88
C ALA A 77 -10.03 5.88 36.83
N LYS A 78 -9.20 6.87 36.45
CA LYS A 78 -8.95 8.09 37.25
C LYS A 78 -10.20 8.96 37.37
N TYR A 79 -11.10 8.86 36.40
CA TYR A 79 -12.36 9.62 36.32
C TYR A 79 -13.58 8.77 36.69
N GLY A 80 -13.39 7.50 37.09
CA GLY A 80 -14.48 6.58 37.43
C GLY A 80 -15.43 6.22 36.27
N THR A 81 -15.05 6.46 35.01
CA THR A 81 -15.94 6.31 33.83
C THR A 81 -15.47 5.17 32.92
N GLN A 82 -15.32 3.96 33.45
CA GLN A 82 -14.79 2.83 32.67
C GLN A 82 -15.82 2.20 31.71
N ASP A 83 -17.09 2.51 31.86
CA ASP A 83 -18.18 1.94 31.05
C ASP A 83 -18.10 2.32 29.57
N ILE A 84 -17.39 3.40 29.23
CA ILE A 84 -17.26 3.92 27.85
C ILE A 84 -15.99 3.47 27.12
N ILE A 85 -15.14 2.64 27.74
CA ILE A 85 -13.87 2.19 27.13
C ILE A 85 -14.10 1.54 25.77
N GLY A 86 -15.08 0.63 25.67
CA GLY A 86 -15.37 -0.09 24.43
C GLY A 86 -15.81 0.83 23.29
N ALA A 87 -16.59 1.87 23.60
CA ALA A 87 -17.04 2.84 22.60
C ALA A 87 -15.87 3.69 22.07
N ILE A 88 -14.97 4.14 22.95
CA ILE A 88 -13.80 4.93 22.55
C ILE A 88 -12.85 4.09 21.70
N VAL A 89 -12.46 2.92 22.20
CA VAL A 89 -11.52 2.04 21.48
C VAL A 89 -12.11 1.61 20.14
N GLY A 90 -13.38 1.19 20.10
CA GLY A 90 -14.03 0.78 18.86
C GLY A 90 -14.10 1.90 17.83
N LEU A 91 -14.46 3.12 18.25
CA LEU A 91 -14.55 4.28 17.36
C LEU A 91 -13.19 4.69 16.80
N SER A 92 -12.16 4.76 17.66
CA SER A 92 -10.79 5.09 17.26
C SER A 92 -10.20 4.06 16.30
N MET A 93 -10.48 2.77 16.53
CA MET A 93 -10.02 1.70 15.64
C MET A 93 -10.69 1.78 14.27
N VAL A 94 -12.00 2.00 14.19
CA VAL A 94 -12.70 2.01 12.89
C VAL A 94 -12.42 3.28 12.09
N ARG A 95 -12.31 4.44 12.74
CA ARG A 95 -12.21 5.73 12.04
C ARG A 95 -10.79 6.15 11.70
N GLU A 96 -9.81 5.78 12.52
CA GLU A 96 -8.45 6.32 12.43
C GLU A 96 -7.45 5.20 12.25
N LEU A 97 -7.26 4.39 13.30
CA LEU A 97 -6.12 3.48 13.38
C LEU A 97 -6.25 2.30 12.42
N GLY A 98 -7.43 1.74 12.25
CA GLY A 98 -7.68 0.66 11.29
C GLY A 98 -7.29 1.06 9.86
N PRO A 99 -7.91 2.10 9.28
CA PRO A 99 -7.58 2.55 7.94
C PRO A 99 -6.09 2.94 7.76
N VAL A 100 -5.53 3.68 8.72
CA VAL A 100 -4.13 4.13 8.65
C VAL A 100 -3.18 2.94 8.70
N MET A 101 -3.34 2.03 9.66
CA MET A 101 -2.43 0.90 9.82
C MET A 101 -2.56 -0.09 8.66
N THR A 102 -3.77 -0.37 8.19
CA THR A 102 -3.98 -1.22 7.00
C THR A 102 -3.36 -0.59 5.75
N SER A 103 -3.45 0.73 5.56
CA SER A 103 -2.84 1.42 4.42
C SER A 103 -1.31 1.26 4.40
N PHE A 104 -0.66 1.45 5.55
CA PHE A 104 0.79 1.25 5.67
C PHE A 104 1.19 -0.21 5.44
N LEU A 105 0.41 -1.15 5.99
CA LEU A 105 0.67 -2.58 5.84
C LEU A 105 0.61 -3.02 4.37
N VAL A 106 -0.44 -2.59 3.65
CA VAL A 106 -0.60 -2.88 2.22
C VAL A 106 0.53 -2.23 1.42
N ALA A 107 0.79 -0.94 1.63
CA ALA A 107 1.85 -0.22 0.91
C ALA A 107 3.23 -0.87 1.11
N GLY A 108 3.54 -1.31 2.33
CA GLY A 108 4.80 -1.97 2.64
C GLY A 108 4.90 -3.38 2.05
N ARG A 109 4.02 -4.29 2.48
CA ARG A 109 4.12 -5.72 2.13
C ARG A 109 3.76 -5.98 0.67
N VAL A 110 2.60 -5.48 0.24
CA VAL A 110 2.10 -5.73 -1.12
C VAL A 110 2.88 -4.92 -2.13
N GLY A 111 3.17 -3.65 -1.83
CA GLY A 111 3.98 -2.80 -2.71
C GLY A 111 5.38 -3.38 -2.96
N SER A 112 6.04 -3.90 -1.91
CA SER A 112 7.36 -4.53 -2.06
C SER A 112 7.30 -5.86 -2.82
N ALA A 113 6.25 -6.67 -2.60
CA ALA A 113 6.07 -7.92 -3.33
C ALA A 113 5.87 -7.68 -4.84
N ILE A 114 5.01 -6.72 -5.21
CA ILE A 114 4.77 -6.35 -6.62
C ILE A 114 6.06 -5.78 -7.25
N ALA A 115 6.78 -4.91 -6.53
CA ALA A 115 8.04 -4.37 -7.04
C ALA A 115 9.10 -5.46 -7.26
N ALA A 116 9.18 -6.45 -6.36
CA ALA A 116 10.08 -7.58 -6.52
C ALA A 116 9.69 -8.46 -7.73
N GLU A 117 8.41 -8.74 -7.92
CA GLU A 117 7.89 -9.52 -9.05
C GLU A 117 8.19 -8.83 -10.38
N LEU A 118 7.87 -7.53 -10.52
CA LEU A 118 8.20 -6.75 -11.72
C LEU A 118 9.72 -6.66 -11.96
N GLY A 119 10.51 -6.57 -10.89
CA GLY A 119 11.97 -6.61 -10.98
C GLY A 119 12.48 -7.94 -11.53
N VAL A 120 11.90 -9.05 -11.09
CA VAL A 120 12.21 -10.40 -11.62
C VAL A 120 11.83 -10.49 -13.10
N MET A 121 10.63 -10.05 -13.49
CA MET A 121 10.18 -10.04 -14.89
C MET A 121 11.11 -9.22 -15.80
N THR A 122 11.67 -8.13 -15.27
CA THR A 122 12.66 -7.31 -16.00
C THR A 122 13.99 -8.05 -16.16
N VAL A 123 14.48 -8.71 -15.11
CA VAL A 123 15.76 -9.47 -15.15
C VAL A 123 15.68 -10.68 -16.08
N TYR A 124 14.51 -11.32 -16.17
CA TYR A 124 14.26 -12.46 -17.05
C TYR A 124 13.76 -12.04 -18.46
N GLU A 125 13.79 -10.75 -18.78
CA GLU A 125 13.37 -10.19 -20.08
C GLU A 125 11.92 -10.52 -20.49
N GLU A 126 11.05 -10.88 -19.53
CA GLU A 126 9.65 -11.23 -19.82
C GLU A 126 8.86 -10.03 -20.35
N ILE A 127 9.13 -8.83 -19.82
CA ILE A 127 8.51 -7.58 -20.27
C ILE A 127 8.91 -7.29 -21.72
N ASP A 128 10.17 -7.54 -22.09
CA ASP A 128 10.63 -7.29 -23.45
C ASP A 128 10.12 -8.36 -24.42
N ALA A 129 9.97 -9.60 -23.98
CA ALA A 129 9.29 -10.65 -24.74
C ALA A 129 7.85 -10.25 -25.11
N LEU A 130 7.07 -9.71 -24.17
CA LEU A 130 5.71 -9.22 -24.44
C LEU A 130 5.69 -8.12 -25.52
N LYS A 131 6.61 -7.14 -25.43
CA LYS A 131 6.75 -6.09 -26.46
C LYS A 131 7.07 -6.65 -27.84
N THR A 132 7.89 -7.70 -27.94
CA THR A 132 8.18 -8.34 -29.24
C THR A 132 6.97 -9.05 -29.86
N LEU A 133 6.00 -9.44 -29.04
CA LEU A 133 4.74 -10.06 -29.46
C LEU A 133 3.63 -9.04 -29.77
N ASP A 134 3.95 -7.74 -29.74
CA ASP A 134 2.98 -6.64 -29.88
C ASP A 134 1.90 -6.67 -28.80
N ILE A 135 2.28 -7.09 -27.58
CA ILE A 135 1.43 -7.08 -26.39
C ILE A 135 1.94 -5.99 -25.45
N ASP A 136 1.07 -5.05 -25.10
CA ASP A 136 1.35 -4.02 -24.09
C ASP A 136 1.47 -4.69 -22.70
N PRO A 137 2.65 -4.66 -22.06
CA PRO A 137 2.91 -5.32 -20.78
C PRO A 137 2.23 -4.64 -19.59
#